data_AF-A0A928R123-F1
#
_entry.id   AF-A0A928R123-F1
#
_cell.length_a   1.000
_cell.length_b   1.000
_cell.length_c   1.000
_cell.angle_alpha   90.00
_cell.angle_beta   90.00
_cell.angle_gamma   90.00
#
_symmetry.space_group_name_H-M   'P 1'
#
loop_
_entity.id
_entity.type
_entity.pdbx_description
1 polymer ?
#
loop_
_entity_poly.entity_id
_entity_poly.type
_entity_poly.pdbx_seq_one_letter_code
_entity_poly.pdbx_strand_id
1 'polypeptide(L)'
;MKVLFVGNSYTYFNDLPGLFAELCRANGREVEALSVTRGGRRLIQNLEGDEAAKELESLLKETAVDVCFLQEQSTLPIVDYPKFEEGVLGLTETYKDRVGKFVLYMTWGRKEGAEFLAEHNLTREEMTNRLADAYEKAAARAGAEVSPVGRRFWAAGLEEPLMELFDPDKTHPSPAGSMLAAMTHYVTLFGELPAKLPMKLRVWEEFAMYKVLALPPVFQMQVTHGDLSEILPLSKLDHSFMGFGGYHRDENGKPDGIYLICDKGHGYGFDDGEEKILLRPGESHEFIHSYTDTSDGTWEEGSCHVKATLLWAEEE
;
A
#
# COMPACT_ATOMS: atom_id res chain seq x y z
N MET A 1 -24.40 1.57 3.36
CA MET A 1 -23.45 0.48 3.67
C MET A 1 -22.94 0.67 5.09
N LYS A 2 -22.95 -0.37 5.93
CA LYS A 2 -22.39 -0.35 7.28
C LYS A 2 -21.00 -0.96 7.28
N VAL A 3 -20.01 -0.18 7.70
CA VAL A 3 -18.60 -0.58 7.72
C VAL A 3 -18.12 -0.53 9.16
N LEU A 4 -17.71 -1.68 9.70
CA LEU A 4 -17.16 -1.80 11.04
C LEU A 4 -15.64 -1.79 11.00
N PHE A 5 -15.02 -1.04 11.89
CA PHE A 5 -13.57 -1.08 12.14
C PHE A 5 -13.30 -1.69 13.52
N VAL A 6 -12.59 -2.82 13.56
CA VAL A 6 -12.12 -3.45 14.79
C VAL A 6 -10.61 -3.31 14.86
N GLY A 7 -10.10 -2.69 15.93
CA GLY A 7 -8.67 -2.45 16.03
C GLY A 7 -8.26 -1.67 17.28
N ASN A 8 -7.24 -0.84 17.11
CA ASN A 8 -6.64 -0.07 18.20
C ASN A 8 -6.30 1.36 17.75
N SER A 9 -5.24 1.94 18.31
CA SER A 9 -4.84 3.32 18.05
C SER A 9 -4.48 3.59 16.59
N TYR A 10 -4.03 2.60 15.82
CA TYR A 10 -3.81 2.77 14.38
C TYR A 10 -5.12 2.93 13.60
N THR A 11 -6.25 2.60 14.22
CA THR A 11 -7.59 2.80 13.69
C THR A 11 -8.20 4.10 14.25
N TYR A 12 -8.26 4.32 15.56
CA TYR A 12 -8.96 5.51 16.08
C TYR A 12 -8.17 6.83 15.95
N PHE A 13 -6.86 6.79 15.70
CA PHE A 13 -6.09 8.02 15.50
C PHE A 13 -6.62 8.82 14.32
N ASN A 14 -6.74 10.14 14.52
CA ASN A 14 -7.30 11.09 13.57
C ASN A 14 -8.73 10.73 13.10
N ASP A 15 -9.46 9.93 13.90
CA ASP A 15 -10.80 9.44 13.59
C ASP A 15 -10.89 8.79 12.20
N LEU A 16 -9.99 7.83 11.90
CA LEU A 16 -9.97 7.13 10.61
C LEU A 16 -11.35 6.59 10.18
N PRO A 17 -12.18 5.96 11.05
CA PRO A 17 -13.50 5.49 10.66
C PRO A 17 -14.42 6.64 10.22
N GLY A 18 -14.46 7.73 10.98
CA GLY A 18 -15.22 8.94 10.61
C GLY A 18 -14.72 9.57 9.31
N LEU A 19 -13.39 9.68 9.17
CA LEU A 19 -12.74 10.19 7.98
C LEU A 19 -13.08 9.36 6.72
N PHE A 20 -13.07 8.03 6.85
CA PHE A 20 -13.45 7.13 5.79
C PHE A 20 -14.93 7.32 5.39
N ALA A 21 -15.84 7.46 6.36
CA ALA A 21 -17.24 7.75 6.08
C ALA A 21 -17.44 9.10 5.37
N GLU A 22 -16.72 10.13 5.79
CA GLU A 22 -16.72 11.44 5.12
C GLU A 22 -16.20 11.36 3.69
N LEU A 23 -15.09 10.65 3.47
CA LEU A 23 -14.54 10.40 2.15
C LEU A 23 -15.54 9.68 1.26
N CYS A 24 -16.23 8.66 1.79
CA CYS A 24 -17.30 7.98 1.07
C CYS A 24 -18.44 8.91 0.68
N ARG A 25 -18.96 9.70 1.62
CA ARG A 25 -20.06 10.66 1.37
C ARG A 25 -19.67 11.73 0.36
N ALA A 26 -18.46 12.26 0.43
CA ALA A 26 -17.94 13.22 -0.55
C ALA A 26 -17.96 12.67 -1.98
N ASN A 27 -17.86 11.35 -2.13
CA ASN A 27 -17.89 10.62 -3.40
C ASN A 27 -19.24 9.93 -3.66
N GLY A 28 -20.33 10.41 -3.04
CA GLY A 28 -21.69 9.94 -3.33
C GLY A 28 -22.01 8.55 -2.77
N ARG A 29 -21.22 8.05 -1.81
CA ARG A 29 -21.41 6.74 -1.18
C ARG A 29 -21.92 6.91 0.25
N GLU A 30 -23.15 6.46 0.51
CA GLU A 30 -23.75 6.46 1.84
C GLU A 30 -23.15 5.34 2.71
N VAL A 31 -22.25 5.73 3.59
CA VAL A 31 -21.53 4.84 4.51
C VAL A 31 -21.75 5.27 5.96
N GLU A 32 -22.17 4.31 6.78
CA GLU A 32 -22.17 4.39 8.23
C GLU A 32 -20.92 3.65 8.73
N ALA A 33 -19.96 4.40 9.28
CA ALA A 33 -18.78 3.81 9.91
C ALA A 33 -19.05 3.55 11.40
N LEU A 34 -18.85 2.31 11.82
CA LEU A 34 -18.87 1.85 13.20
C LEU A 34 -17.45 1.50 13.61
N SER A 35 -17.14 1.56 14.90
CA SER A 35 -15.81 1.15 15.36
C SER A 35 -15.84 0.56 16.76
N VAL A 36 -15.12 -0.54 16.96
CA VAL A 36 -14.80 -1.08 18.29
C VAL A 36 -13.28 -1.09 18.43
N THR A 37 -12.76 -0.10 19.14
CA THR A 37 -11.31 0.10 19.26
C THR A 37 -10.88 0.33 20.70
N ARG A 38 -9.70 -0.18 21.08
CA ARG A 38 -9.03 0.11 22.35
C ARG A 38 -7.51 0.18 22.15
N GLY A 39 -6.84 1.08 22.86
CA GLY A 39 -5.39 1.28 22.74
C GLY A 39 -4.60 -0.03 22.96
N GLY A 40 -3.65 -0.32 22.07
CA GLY A 40 -2.78 -1.50 22.14
C GLY A 40 -3.48 -2.86 21.99
N ARG A 41 -4.78 -2.89 21.72
CA ARG A 41 -5.57 -4.12 21.69
C ARG A 41 -5.16 -5.03 20.53
N ARG A 42 -5.09 -6.33 20.83
CA ARG A 42 -4.86 -7.40 19.86
C ARG A 42 -6.18 -8.02 19.40
N LEU A 43 -6.24 -8.54 18.18
CA LEU A 43 -7.49 -9.10 17.62
C LEU A 43 -8.04 -10.24 18.48
N ILE A 44 -7.17 -11.16 18.93
CA ILE A 44 -7.55 -12.30 19.76
C ILE A 44 -8.32 -11.91 21.04
N GLN A 45 -8.02 -10.73 21.59
CA GLN A 45 -8.67 -10.26 22.83
C GLN A 45 -10.15 -9.94 22.62
N ASN A 46 -10.59 -9.70 21.37
CA ASN A 46 -12.01 -9.53 21.04
C ASN A 46 -12.82 -10.83 21.14
N LEU A 47 -12.19 -11.95 21.49
CA LEU A 47 -12.82 -13.24 21.78
C LEU A 47 -12.74 -13.61 23.28
N GLU A 48 -12.07 -12.81 24.11
CA GLU A 48 -11.77 -13.15 25.52
C GLU A 48 -12.83 -12.65 26.54
N GLY A 49 -13.98 -12.13 26.08
CA GLY A 49 -15.15 -11.83 26.94
C GLY A 49 -15.00 -10.64 27.91
N ASP A 50 -13.97 -9.82 27.74
CA ASP A 50 -13.85 -8.53 28.44
C ASP A 50 -14.86 -7.49 27.91
N GLU A 51 -14.81 -6.26 28.43
CA GLU A 51 -15.78 -5.21 28.07
C GLU A 51 -15.81 -4.89 26.57
N ALA A 52 -14.65 -4.77 25.91
CA ALA A 52 -14.63 -4.44 24.48
C ALA A 52 -14.97 -5.65 23.59
N ALA A 53 -14.67 -6.87 24.04
CA ALA A 53 -15.16 -8.08 23.38
C ALA A 53 -16.70 -8.15 23.45
N LYS A 54 -17.28 -7.84 24.61
CA LYS A 54 -18.74 -7.76 24.79
C LYS A 54 -19.37 -6.64 23.97
N GLU A 55 -18.69 -5.50 23.82
CA GLU A 55 -19.13 -4.41 22.95
C GLU A 55 -19.24 -4.88 21.49
N LEU A 56 -18.19 -5.53 20.96
CA LEU A 56 -18.20 -6.09 19.61
C LEU A 56 -19.30 -7.14 19.45
N GLU A 57 -19.41 -8.06 20.41
CA GLU A 57 -20.42 -9.11 20.41
C GLU A 57 -21.84 -8.52 20.41
N SER A 58 -22.10 -7.52 21.26
CA SER A 58 -23.40 -6.85 21.33
C SER A 58 -23.74 -6.13 20.03
N LEU A 59 -22.77 -5.38 19.47
CA LEU A 59 -22.94 -4.67 18.21
C LEU A 59 -23.30 -5.63 17.08
N LEU A 60 -22.55 -6.72 16.93
CA LEU A 60 -22.78 -7.68 15.83
C LEU A 60 -24.03 -8.55 16.06
N LYS A 61 -24.49 -8.75 17.31
CA LYS A 61 -25.80 -9.37 17.59
C LYS A 61 -26.97 -8.51 17.14
N GLU A 62 -26.89 -7.20 17.31
CA GLU A 62 -27.98 -6.28 16.97
C GLU A 62 -27.93 -5.84 15.50
N THR A 63 -26.73 -5.71 14.94
CA THR A 63 -26.50 -5.14 13.61
C THR A 63 -25.58 -6.02 12.80
N ALA A 64 -26.08 -6.56 11.68
CA ALA A 64 -25.20 -7.09 10.64
C ALA A 64 -24.52 -5.94 9.89
N VAL A 65 -23.27 -6.14 9.49
CA VAL A 65 -22.46 -5.15 8.78
C VAL A 65 -22.04 -5.68 7.42
N ASP A 66 -21.91 -4.79 6.43
CA ASP A 66 -21.55 -5.17 5.07
C ASP A 66 -20.06 -5.49 4.96
N VAL A 67 -19.22 -4.72 5.67
CA VAL A 67 -17.77 -4.86 5.69
C VAL A 67 -17.24 -4.73 7.12
N CYS A 68 -16.28 -5.58 7.49
CA CYS A 68 -15.53 -5.45 8.74
C CYS A 68 -14.03 -5.37 8.45
N PHE A 69 -13.42 -4.22 8.75
CA PHE A 69 -11.98 -4.05 8.76
C PHE A 69 -11.40 -4.58 10.07
N LEU A 70 -10.47 -5.53 9.97
CA LEU A 70 -9.74 -6.08 11.12
C LEU A 70 -8.30 -5.58 11.10
N GLN A 71 -7.92 -4.83 12.13
CA GLN A 71 -6.57 -4.28 12.32
C GLN A 71 -5.90 -4.87 13.56
N GLU A 72 -4.76 -5.52 13.38
CA GLU A 72 -3.98 -6.12 14.47
C GLU A 72 -3.03 -5.11 15.12
N GLN A 73 -2.66 -5.32 16.39
CA GLN A 73 -1.55 -4.64 17.06
C GLN A 73 -0.31 -4.61 16.16
N SER A 74 0.33 -3.44 16.07
CA SER A 74 1.24 -3.06 14.98
C SER A 74 2.52 -3.90 14.80
N THR A 75 2.83 -4.79 15.74
CA THR A 75 4.02 -5.65 15.70
C THR A 75 3.69 -7.13 15.80
N LEU A 76 2.50 -7.50 16.30
CA LEU A 76 2.12 -8.89 16.55
C LEU A 76 2.20 -9.78 15.29
N PRO A 77 1.80 -9.33 14.07
CA PRO A 77 1.89 -10.17 12.88
C PRO A 77 3.30 -10.70 12.59
N ILE A 78 4.35 -9.98 13.00
CA ILE A 78 5.75 -10.36 12.77
C ILE A 78 6.47 -10.87 14.03
N VAL A 79 5.96 -10.56 15.23
CA VAL A 79 6.52 -11.02 16.51
C VAL A 79 5.91 -12.36 16.93
N ASP A 80 4.62 -12.58 16.69
CA ASP A 80 3.89 -13.77 17.09
C ASP A 80 2.76 -14.06 16.07
N TYR A 81 3.17 -14.44 14.86
CA TYR A 81 2.26 -14.75 13.75
C TYR A 81 1.15 -15.74 14.14
N PRO A 82 1.39 -16.85 14.87
CA PRO A 82 0.33 -17.77 15.25
C PRO A 82 -0.81 -17.10 16.02
N LYS A 83 -0.52 -16.16 16.93
CA LYS A 83 -1.58 -15.42 17.65
C LYS A 83 -2.31 -14.41 16.79
N PHE A 84 -1.60 -13.75 15.88
CA PHE A 84 -2.25 -12.88 14.89
C PHE A 84 -3.24 -13.69 14.03
N GLU A 85 -2.80 -14.83 13.52
CA GLU A 85 -3.63 -15.73 12.73
C GLU A 85 -4.82 -16.28 13.52
N GLU A 86 -4.60 -16.72 14.76
CA GLU A 86 -5.66 -17.18 15.65
C GLU A 86 -6.73 -16.10 15.86
N GLY A 87 -6.31 -14.84 16.08
CA GLY A 87 -7.20 -13.71 16.23
C GLY A 87 -8.02 -13.42 14.96
N VAL A 88 -7.38 -13.46 13.78
CA VAL A 88 -8.08 -13.28 12.50
C VAL A 88 -9.09 -14.40 12.26
N LEU A 89 -8.64 -15.66 12.27
CA LEU A 89 -9.50 -16.82 11.98
C LEU A 89 -10.64 -16.94 12.98
N GLY A 90 -10.36 -16.71 14.27
CA GLY A 90 -11.37 -16.75 15.31
C GLY A 90 -12.47 -15.70 15.11
N LEU A 91 -12.10 -14.46 14.76
CA LEU A 91 -13.09 -13.40 14.49
C LEU A 91 -13.87 -13.64 13.21
N THR A 92 -13.21 -14.04 12.12
CA THR A 92 -13.88 -14.29 10.85
C THR A 92 -14.86 -15.45 10.96
N GLU A 93 -14.48 -16.55 11.63
CA GLU A 93 -15.36 -17.70 11.82
C GLU A 93 -16.51 -17.38 12.79
N THR A 94 -16.25 -16.69 13.90
CA THR A 94 -17.28 -16.36 14.91
C THR A 94 -18.37 -15.45 14.34
N TYR A 95 -18.00 -14.52 13.44
CA TYR A 95 -18.91 -13.48 12.97
C TYR A 95 -19.29 -13.58 11.48
N LYS A 96 -18.98 -14.70 10.80
CA LYS A 96 -19.27 -14.89 9.37
C LYS A 96 -20.74 -14.70 8.97
N ASP A 97 -21.68 -15.02 9.85
CA ASP A 97 -23.12 -14.87 9.56
C ASP A 97 -23.62 -13.43 9.78
N ARG A 98 -22.76 -12.54 10.29
CA ARG A 98 -23.08 -11.15 10.66
C ARG A 98 -22.26 -10.13 9.90
N VAL A 99 -21.25 -10.56 9.15
CA VAL A 99 -20.34 -9.72 8.38
C VAL A 99 -20.34 -10.18 6.92
N GLY A 100 -20.72 -9.31 6.00
CA GLY A 100 -20.75 -9.65 4.56
C GLY A 100 -19.37 -9.88 3.96
N LYS A 101 -18.38 -9.08 4.35
CA LYS A 101 -16.99 -9.20 3.90
C LYS A 101 -16.02 -8.80 5.01
N PHE A 102 -15.00 -9.63 5.25
CA PHE A 102 -13.86 -9.26 6.08
C PHE A 102 -12.73 -8.69 5.23
N VAL A 103 -12.12 -7.61 5.72
CA VAL A 103 -10.95 -6.99 5.10
C VAL A 103 -9.89 -6.79 6.16
N LEU A 104 -8.69 -7.34 5.97
CA LEU A 104 -7.59 -7.07 6.88
C LEU A 104 -6.98 -5.71 6.56
N TYR A 105 -6.94 -4.84 7.56
CA TYR A 105 -6.23 -3.56 7.48
C TYR A 105 -4.74 -3.81 7.73
N MET A 106 -4.00 -4.02 6.64
CA MET A 106 -2.55 -4.20 6.67
C MET A 106 -1.85 -2.92 7.15
N THR A 107 -1.18 -3.00 8.30
CA THR A 107 -0.41 -1.89 8.88
C THR A 107 0.97 -1.72 8.21
N TRP A 108 1.71 -0.67 8.59
CA TRP A 108 2.98 -0.27 7.98
C TRP A 108 4.19 -0.57 8.86
N GLY A 109 5.37 -0.67 8.22
CA GLY A 109 6.64 -0.58 8.94
C GLY A 109 6.80 0.80 9.59
N ARG A 110 7.32 0.82 10.83
CA ARG A 110 7.54 2.05 11.60
C ARG A 110 8.56 2.96 10.92
N LYS A 111 8.52 4.25 11.25
CA LYS A 111 9.44 5.24 10.66
C LYS A 111 10.87 4.97 11.09
N GLU A 112 11.82 5.34 10.22
CA GLU A 112 13.24 5.23 10.51
C GLU A 112 13.63 5.87 11.85
N GLY A 113 14.48 5.17 12.59
CA GLY A 113 14.87 5.53 13.95
C GLY A 113 13.79 5.32 15.02
N ALA A 114 12.75 4.53 14.76
CA ALA A 114 11.86 4.01 15.80
C ALA A 114 12.58 2.95 16.66
N GLU A 115 12.39 2.97 17.98
CA GLU A 115 13.09 2.10 18.93
C GLU A 115 12.91 0.61 18.61
N PHE A 116 11.69 0.18 18.29
CA PHE A 116 11.37 -1.20 17.93
C PHE A 116 12.22 -1.73 16.76
N LEU A 117 12.51 -0.90 15.75
CA LEU A 117 13.34 -1.29 14.61
C LEU A 117 14.77 -1.60 15.06
N ALA A 118 15.33 -0.77 15.94
CA ALA A 118 16.66 -0.97 16.51
C ALA A 118 16.71 -2.22 17.43
N GLU A 119 15.71 -2.40 18.30
CA GLU A 119 15.62 -3.55 19.20
C GLU A 119 15.54 -4.90 18.48
N HIS A 120 14.90 -4.92 17.30
CA HIS A 120 14.70 -6.13 16.51
C HIS A 120 15.66 -6.26 15.32
N ASN A 121 16.61 -5.31 15.17
CA ASN A 121 17.54 -5.23 14.05
C ASN A 121 16.82 -5.34 12.69
N LEU A 122 15.80 -4.50 12.49
CA LEU A 122 15.00 -4.42 11.28
C LEU A 122 15.13 -3.03 10.66
N THR A 123 15.15 -2.98 9.34
CA THR A 123 14.87 -1.78 8.55
C THR A 123 13.34 -1.56 8.42
N ARG A 124 12.93 -0.34 8.04
CA ARG A 124 11.52 -0.07 7.71
C ARG A 124 11.01 -0.92 6.54
N GLU A 125 11.83 -1.14 5.52
CA GLU A 125 11.47 -1.98 4.35
C GLU A 125 11.18 -3.41 4.81
N GLU A 126 12.10 -4.02 5.57
CA GLU A 126 11.95 -5.38 6.08
C GLU A 126 10.71 -5.53 6.96
N MET A 127 10.45 -4.57 7.86
CA MET A 127 9.25 -4.59 8.68
C MET A 127 7.98 -4.49 7.81
N THR A 128 8.00 -3.64 6.77
CA THR A 128 6.86 -3.48 5.87
C THR A 128 6.56 -4.75 5.08
N ASN A 129 7.59 -5.39 4.52
CA ASN A 129 7.43 -6.63 3.75
C ASN A 129 6.95 -7.77 4.65
N ARG A 130 7.57 -7.96 5.84
CA ARG A 130 7.14 -9.00 6.79
C ARG A 130 5.69 -8.81 7.26
N LEU A 131 5.25 -7.57 7.46
CA LEU A 131 3.86 -7.27 7.77
C LEU A 131 2.96 -7.66 6.58
N ALA A 132 3.31 -7.24 5.36
CA ALA A 132 2.54 -7.57 4.17
C ALA A 132 2.35 -9.07 4.00
N ASP A 133 3.43 -9.85 4.08
CA ASP A 133 3.41 -11.32 3.98
C ASP A 133 2.50 -11.93 5.06
N ALA A 134 2.59 -11.44 6.30
CA ALA A 134 1.77 -11.94 7.40
C ALA A 134 0.27 -11.67 7.15
N TYR A 135 -0.09 -10.45 6.75
CA TYR A 135 -1.47 -10.07 6.47
C TYR A 135 -2.05 -10.84 5.28
N GLU A 136 -1.30 -10.99 4.19
CA GLU A 136 -1.74 -11.72 2.99
C GLU A 136 -1.95 -13.20 3.28
N LYS A 137 -1.01 -13.82 4.01
CA LYS A 137 -1.13 -15.22 4.44
C LYS A 137 -2.34 -15.45 5.35
N ALA A 138 -2.58 -14.57 6.33
CA ALA A 138 -3.73 -14.67 7.21
C ALA A 138 -5.06 -14.45 6.46
N ALA A 139 -5.10 -13.49 5.53
CA ALA A 139 -6.27 -13.21 4.71
C ALA A 139 -6.64 -14.39 3.81
N ALA A 140 -5.66 -15.00 3.13
CA ALA A 140 -5.85 -16.18 2.31
C ALA A 140 -6.45 -17.35 3.11
N ARG A 141 -5.99 -17.56 4.36
CA ARG A 141 -6.52 -18.60 5.25
C ARG A 141 -7.92 -18.30 5.78
N ALA A 142 -8.25 -17.03 5.97
CA ALA A 142 -9.54 -16.59 6.49
C ALA A 142 -10.61 -16.39 5.41
N GLY A 143 -10.24 -16.43 4.12
CA GLY A 143 -11.12 -16.01 3.03
C GLY A 143 -11.45 -14.52 3.08
N ALA A 144 -10.53 -13.70 3.58
CA ALA A 144 -10.66 -12.24 3.70
C ALA A 144 -9.90 -11.53 2.59
N GLU A 145 -10.26 -10.27 2.32
CA GLU A 145 -9.47 -9.37 1.46
C GLU A 145 -8.43 -8.61 2.29
N VAL A 146 -7.47 -7.96 1.63
CA VAL A 146 -6.48 -7.09 2.30
C VAL A 146 -6.60 -5.67 1.78
N SER A 147 -6.66 -4.71 2.69
CA SER A 147 -6.44 -3.30 2.38
C SER A 147 -4.95 -2.97 2.61
N PRO A 148 -4.15 -2.76 1.55
CA PRO A 148 -2.69 -2.75 1.62
C PRO A 148 -2.10 -1.40 2.07
N VAL A 149 -2.57 -0.86 3.21
CA VAL A 149 -2.15 0.47 3.70
C VAL A 149 -0.64 0.51 3.95
N GLY A 150 -0.08 -0.56 4.52
CA GLY A 150 1.36 -0.71 4.70
C GLY A 150 2.18 -0.50 3.44
N ARG A 151 1.78 -1.15 2.34
CA ARG A 151 2.44 -0.99 1.03
C ARG A 151 2.31 0.45 0.51
N ARG A 152 1.17 1.13 0.74
CA ARG A 152 0.97 2.54 0.34
C ARG A 152 1.82 3.51 1.16
N PHE A 153 1.99 3.27 2.46
CA PHE A 153 2.89 4.04 3.30
C PHE A 153 4.35 3.92 2.86
N TRP A 154 4.76 2.71 2.45
CA TRP A 154 6.10 2.48 1.91
C TRP A 154 6.30 3.20 0.58
N ALA A 155 5.41 3.01 -0.39
CA ALA A 155 5.47 3.68 -1.69
C ALA A 155 5.51 5.20 -1.55
N ALA A 156 4.67 5.79 -0.70
CA ALA A 156 4.71 7.21 -0.41
C ALA A 156 6.04 7.69 0.19
N GLY A 157 6.70 6.87 1.02
CA GLY A 157 8.01 7.20 1.57
C GLY A 157 9.13 7.26 0.53
N LEU A 158 8.98 6.50 -0.57
CA LEU A 158 9.92 6.49 -1.69
C LEU A 158 9.62 7.62 -2.68
N GLU A 159 8.36 7.73 -3.08
CA GLU A 159 7.90 8.60 -4.16
C GLU A 159 7.69 10.05 -3.73
N GLU A 160 7.33 10.26 -2.47
CA GLU A 160 6.85 11.55 -1.94
C GLU A 160 7.44 11.79 -0.55
N PRO A 161 8.78 11.82 -0.40
CA PRO A 161 9.47 11.81 0.90
C PRO A 161 9.18 13.06 1.76
N LEU A 162 8.64 14.12 1.16
CA LEU A 162 8.20 15.32 1.88
C LEU A 162 6.86 15.13 2.60
N MET A 163 6.06 14.13 2.20
CA MET A 163 4.79 13.81 2.84
C MET A 163 5.04 13.11 4.18
N GLU A 164 4.86 13.84 5.28
CA GLU A 164 4.99 13.29 6.62
C GLU A 164 3.78 12.40 6.94
N LEU A 165 3.98 11.09 6.90
CA LEU A 165 2.94 10.08 7.19
C LEU A 165 2.87 9.66 8.66
N PHE A 166 3.86 10.05 9.47
CA PHE A 166 3.97 9.59 10.84
C PHE A 166 3.82 10.73 11.83
N ASP A 167 3.23 10.41 12.97
CA ASP A 167 3.35 11.23 14.17
C ASP A 167 4.82 11.31 14.63
N PRO A 168 5.23 12.36 15.37
CA PRO A 168 6.57 12.45 15.96
C PRO A 168 7.02 11.22 16.77
N ASP A 169 6.08 10.41 17.27
CA ASP A 169 6.38 9.15 17.94
C ASP A 169 6.89 8.02 17.02
N LYS A 170 6.94 8.25 15.70
CA LYS A 170 7.47 7.36 14.66
C LYS A 170 6.68 6.06 14.46
N THR A 171 5.50 5.94 15.06
CA THR A 171 4.65 4.75 14.97
C THR A 171 3.24 5.09 14.49
N HIS A 172 2.55 6.03 15.15
CA HIS A 172 1.17 6.39 14.81
C HIS A 172 1.10 7.18 13.50
N PRO A 173 -0.05 7.15 12.81
CA PRO A 173 -0.20 7.91 11.57
C PRO A 173 -0.34 9.40 11.89
N SER A 174 0.28 10.24 11.07
CA SER A 174 -0.06 11.67 10.99
C SER A 174 -1.48 11.83 10.40
N PRO A 175 -2.06 13.04 10.40
CA PRO A 175 -3.31 13.28 9.67
C PRO A 175 -3.24 12.89 8.18
N ALA A 176 -2.09 13.13 7.53
CA ALA A 176 -1.87 12.70 6.14
C ALA A 176 -1.77 11.17 6.04
N GLY A 177 -1.12 10.51 7.01
CA GLY A 177 -1.10 9.05 7.12
C GLY A 177 -2.49 8.44 7.23
N SER A 178 -3.35 8.99 8.09
CA SER A 178 -4.73 8.54 8.24
C SER A 178 -5.55 8.80 6.97
N MET A 179 -5.34 9.92 6.27
CA MET A 179 -6.00 10.13 4.97
C MET A 179 -5.57 9.09 3.93
N LEU A 180 -4.27 8.81 3.82
CA LEU A 180 -3.76 7.79 2.90
C LEU A 180 -4.35 6.40 3.23
N ALA A 181 -4.48 6.06 4.51
CA ALA A 181 -5.16 4.83 4.96
C ALA A 181 -6.63 4.81 4.55
N ALA A 182 -7.39 5.89 4.80
CA ALA A 182 -8.79 6.00 4.42
C ALA A 182 -9.00 5.90 2.90
N MET A 183 -8.15 6.55 2.10
CA MET A 183 -8.20 6.43 0.64
C MET A 183 -7.83 5.02 0.16
N THR A 184 -6.90 4.35 0.83
CA THR A 184 -6.57 2.95 0.51
C THR A 184 -7.74 2.02 0.81
N HIS A 185 -8.43 2.20 1.94
CA HIS A 185 -9.67 1.48 2.25
C HIS A 185 -10.75 1.75 1.20
N TYR A 186 -10.90 3.01 0.77
CA TYR A 186 -11.84 3.39 -0.29
C TYR A 186 -11.56 2.65 -1.60
N VAL A 187 -10.31 2.68 -2.08
CA VAL A 187 -9.89 1.97 -3.29
C VAL A 187 -10.11 0.47 -3.14
N THR A 188 -9.83 -0.10 -1.96
CA THR A 188 -10.03 -1.53 -1.69
C THR A 188 -11.51 -1.93 -1.83
N LEU A 189 -12.43 -1.12 -1.33
CA LEU A 189 -13.86 -1.47 -1.39
C LEU A 189 -14.52 -1.16 -2.73
N PHE A 190 -14.07 -0.11 -3.42
CA PHE A 190 -14.77 0.42 -4.59
C PHE A 190 -14.03 0.26 -5.91
N GLY A 191 -12.76 -0.16 -5.88
CA GLY A 191 -11.93 -0.38 -7.07
C GLY A 191 -11.56 0.90 -7.82
N GLU A 192 -11.83 2.08 -7.25
CA GLU A 192 -11.59 3.37 -7.87
C GLU A 192 -11.00 4.37 -6.86
N LEU A 193 -10.32 5.39 -7.38
CA LEU A 193 -9.83 6.50 -6.57
C LEU A 193 -10.99 7.42 -6.19
N PRO A 194 -11.02 7.97 -4.96
CA PRO A 194 -12.03 8.96 -4.60
C PRO A 194 -11.81 10.23 -5.42
N ALA A 195 -12.83 10.72 -6.13
CA ALA A 195 -12.75 11.96 -6.91
C ALA A 195 -12.70 13.25 -6.06
N LYS A 196 -13.11 13.18 -4.78
CA LYS A 196 -13.13 14.30 -3.85
C LYS A 196 -12.60 13.89 -2.48
N LEU A 197 -11.83 14.77 -1.85
CA LEU A 197 -11.41 14.61 -0.46
C LEU A 197 -12.34 15.40 0.49
N PRO A 198 -12.61 14.89 1.71
CA PRO A 198 -13.47 15.55 2.69
C PRO A 198 -12.80 16.71 3.43
N MET A 199 -11.47 16.87 3.28
CA MET A 199 -10.69 17.95 3.90
C MET A 199 -9.76 18.60 2.89
N LYS A 200 -9.34 19.83 3.19
CA LYS A 200 -8.28 20.51 2.44
C LYS A 200 -6.91 20.04 2.92
N LEU A 201 -6.21 19.30 2.09
CA LEU A 201 -4.77 19.07 2.22
C LEU A 201 -3.99 20.20 1.55
N ARG A 202 -2.66 20.24 1.74
CA ARG A 202 -1.82 21.03 0.85
C ARG A 202 -1.90 20.41 -0.54
N VAL A 203 -1.95 21.23 -1.58
CA VAL A 203 -2.14 20.79 -2.98
C VAL A 203 -1.14 19.70 -3.37
N TRP A 204 0.10 19.79 -2.91
CA TRP A 204 1.12 18.78 -3.19
C TRP A 204 0.91 17.47 -2.42
N GLU A 205 0.38 17.49 -1.19
CA GLU A 205 0.05 16.26 -0.42
C GLU A 205 -1.11 15.52 -1.07
N GLU A 206 -2.11 16.26 -1.54
CA GLU A 206 -3.22 15.68 -2.30
C GLU A 206 -2.72 14.99 -3.57
N PHE A 207 -1.91 15.68 -4.38
CA PHE A 207 -1.32 15.13 -5.59
C PHE A 207 -0.45 13.89 -5.31
N ALA A 208 0.40 13.95 -4.28
CA ALA A 208 1.24 12.85 -3.81
C ALA A 208 0.41 11.61 -3.45
N MET A 209 -0.67 11.76 -2.69
CA MET A 209 -1.54 10.65 -2.32
C MET A 209 -2.20 10.01 -3.54
N TYR A 210 -2.73 10.82 -4.46
CA TYR A 210 -3.30 10.30 -5.71
C TYR A 210 -2.26 9.56 -6.55
N LYS A 211 -1.03 10.09 -6.68
CA LYS A 211 0.08 9.43 -7.37
C LYS A 211 0.36 8.05 -6.77
N VAL A 212 0.52 7.96 -5.44
CA VAL A 212 0.83 6.71 -4.72
C VAL A 212 -0.29 5.67 -4.83
N LEU A 213 -1.55 6.08 -4.80
CA LEU A 213 -2.70 5.18 -4.89
C LEU A 213 -3.00 4.75 -6.34
N ALA A 214 -2.64 5.58 -7.30
CA ALA A 214 -2.76 5.29 -8.73
C ALA A 214 -1.69 4.30 -9.24
N LEU A 215 -0.82 3.77 -8.37
CA LEU A 215 0.10 2.67 -8.67
C LEU A 215 -0.60 1.30 -8.49
N PRO A 216 -1.00 0.59 -9.54
CA PRO A 216 -1.31 -0.84 -9.42
C PRO A 216 -0.06 -1.69 -9.10
N PRO A 217 -0.23 -2.89 -8.49
CA PRO A 217 0.79 -3.93 -8.46
C PRO A 217 0.59 -4.94 -9.62
N VAL A 218 0.22 -4.46 -10.81
CA VAL A 218 -0.30 -5.34 -11.89
C VAL A 218 0.81 -5.88 -12.79
N PHE A 219 1.92 -5.15 -12.91
CA PHE A 219 3.03 -5.53 -13.77
C PHE A 219 4.35 -5.45 -13.02
N GLN A 220 5.30 -6.25 -13.49
CA GLN A 220 6.72 -6.15 -13.16
C GLN A 220 7.48 -5.88 -14.45
N MET A 221 8.69 -5.34 -14.33
CA MET A 221 9.61 -5.21 -15.46
C MET A 221 10.81 -6.11 -15.25
N GLN A 222 11.13 -6.92 -16.25
CA GLN A 222 12.44 -7.52 -16.34
C GLN A 222 13.36 -6.58 -17.13
N VAL A 223 14.46 -6.17 -16.53
CA VAL A 223 15.49 -5.30 -17.13
C VAL A 223 16.76 -6.11 -17.32
N THR A 224 17.34 -6.05 -18.52
CA THR A 224 18.62 -6.72 -18.84
C THR A 224 19.63 -5.69 -19.33
N HIS A 225 20.86 -5.78 -18.79
CA HIS A 225 22.01 -4.97 -19.19
C HIS A 225 23.26 -5.87 -19.33
N GLY A 226 23.69 -6.11 -20.58
CA GLY A 226 24.73 -7.11 -20.85
C GLY A 226 24.28 -8.52 -20.42
N ASP A 227 25.06 -9.20 -19.58
CA ASP A 227 24.77 -10.54 -19.06
C ASP A 227 23.95 -10.54 -17.75
N LEU A 228 23.60 -9.37 -17.22
CA LEU A 228 22.86 -9.21 -15.96
C LEU A 228 21.39 -8.93 -16.24
N SER A 229 20.51 -9.60 -15.49
CA SER A 229 19.06 -9.42 -15.56
C SER A 229 18.46 -9.27 -14.17
N GLU A 230 17.55 -8.32 -14.00
CA GLU A 230 16.81 -8.07 -12.76
C GLU A 230 15.31 -8.02 -13.04
N ILE A 231 14.50 -8.53 -12.11
CA ILE A 231 13.04 -8.37 -12.13
C ILE A 231 12.68 -7.35 -11.07
N LEU A 232 12.04 -6.27 -11.51
CA LEU A 232 11.74 -5.10 -10.70
C LEU A 232 10.23 -4.84 -10.69
N PRO A 233 9.61 -4.58 -9.53
CA PRO A 233 8.27 -4.01 -9.53
C PRO A 233 8.31 -2.62 -10.18
N LEU A 234 7.21 -2.19 -10.83
CA LEU A 234 7.19 -0.88 -11.51
C LEU A 234 7.50 0.31 -10.60
N SER A 235 7.21 0.20 -9.31
CA SER A 235 7.57 1.23 -8.31
C SER A 235 9.08 1.35 -8.06
N LYS A 236 9.90 0.45 -8.60
CA LYS A 236 11.36 0.49 -8.52
C LYS A 236 12.00 0.81 -9.88
N LEU A 237 11.20 1.21 -10.88
CA LEU A 237 11.67 1.35 -12.25
C LEU A 237 12.39 2.66 -12.56
N ASP A 238 12.30 3.66 -11.68
CA ASP A 238 12.97 4.96 -11.84
C ASP A 238 14.48 4.82 -11.64
N HIS A 239 15.12 4.29 -12.67
CA HIS A 239 16.56 4.29 -12.87
C HIS A 239 16.93 5.48 -13.75
N SER A 240 18.18 5.92 -13.72
CA SER A 240 18.68 7.09 -14.47
C SER A 240 18.41 7.08 -15.98
N PHE A 241 17.96 5.96 -16.57
CA PHE A 241 17.73 5.77 -18.00
C PHE A 241 16.31 5.28 -18.38
N MET A 242 15.46 4.94 -17.41
CA MET A 242 14.06 4.53 -17.65
C MET A 242 13.15 5.03 -16.53
N GLY A 243 11.93 5.41 -16.88
CA GLY A 243 10.92 5.84 -15.91
C GLY A 243 9.54 5.30 -16.24
N PHE A 244 8.71 5.15 -15.20
CA PHE A 244 7.32 4.73 -15.37
C PHE A 244 6.44 5.91 -15.82
N GLY A 245 5.89 5.82 -17.03
CA GLY A 245 5.08 6.87 -17.67
C GLY A 245 3.57 6.74 -17.53
N GLY A 246 3.08 5.80 -16.72
CA GLY A 246 1.65 5.58 -16.44
C GLY A 246 1.08 4.29 -17.03
N TYR A 247 -0.14 3.92 -16.64
CA TYR A 247 -0.84 2.74 -17.17
C TYR A 247 -1.55 3.03 -18.49
N HIS A 248 -1.52 2.08 -19.41
CA HIS A 248 -2.46 1.99 -20.53
C HIS A 248 -3.65 1.12 -20.11
N ARG A 249 -4.85 1.50 -20.56
CA ARG A 249 -6.10 0.80 -20.25
C ARG A 249 -6.83 0.45 -21.54
N ASP A 250 -7.43 -0.73 -21.56
CA ASP A 250 -8.28 -1.17 -22.66
C ASP A 250 -9.61 -0.39 -22.72
N GLU A 251 -10.42 -0.69 -23.74
CA GLU A 251 -11.73 -0.08 -23.95
C GLU A 251 -12.74 -0.30 -22.80
N ASN A 252 -12.48 -1.28 -21.93
CA ASN A 252 -13.28 -1.60 -20.74
C ASN A 252 -12.68 -0.99 -19.45
N GLY A 253 -11.60 -0.22 -19.57
CA GLY A 253 -10.93 0.44 -18.46
C GLY A 253 -10.00 -0.47 -17.65
N LYS A 254 -9.76 -1.71 -18.08
CA LYS A 254 -8.83 -2.64 -17.41
C LYS A 254 -7.39 -2.31 -17.82
N PRO A 255 -6.41 -2.30 -16.89
CA PRO A 255 -5.01 -2.17 -17.26
C PRO A 255 -4.56 -3.34 -18.16
N ASP A 256 -4.03 -3.01 -19.33
CA ASP A 256 -3.53 -3.96 -20.34
C ASP A 256 -2.11 -3.63 -20.82
N GLY A 257 -1.49 -2.57 -20.27
CA GLY A 257 -0.10 -2.21 -20.54
C GLY A 257 0.36 -0.99 -19.74
N ILE A 258 1.57 -0.51 -20.05
CA ILE A 258 2.15 0.71 -19.47
C ILE A 258 2.78 1.59 -20.53
N TYR A 259 2.92 2.86 -20.22
CA TYR A 259 3.85 3.73 -20.89
C TYR A 259 5.19 3.69 -20.16
N LEU A 260 6.26 3.38 -20.88
CA LEU A 260 7.65 3.47 -20.45
C LEU A 260 8.26 4.75 -21.02
N ILE A 261 9.03 5.48 -20.22
CA ILE A 261 9.81 6.63 -20.65
C ILE A 261 11.27 6.18 -20.67
N CYS A 262 11.95 6.28 -21.80
CA CYS A 262 13.36 5.93 -21.94
C CYS A 262 14.17 7.20 -22.18
N ASP A 263 15.26 7.36 -21.43
CA ASP A 263 16.22 8.44 -21.64
C ASP A 263 17.14 8.11 -22.81
N LYS A 264 17.26 9.05 -23.76
CA LYS A 264 18.22 8.97 -24.88
C LYS A 264 19.50 9.77 -24.63
N GLY A 265 19.62 10.44 -23.48
CA GLY A 265 20.72 11.33 -23.12
C GLY A 265 21.94 10.63 -22.50
N HIS A 266 22.89 11.47 -22.07
CA HIS A 266 24.23 11.10 -21.58
C HIS A 266 24.32 10.79 -20.07
N GLY A 267 23.20 10.40 -19.43
CA GLY A 267 23.18 9.89 -18.05
C GLY A 267 22.96 10.94 -16.96
N TYR A 268 22.51 12.16 -17.29
CA TYR A 268 22.12 13.20 -16.32
C TYR A 268 20.61 13.53 -16.37
N GLY A 269 19.78 12.51 -16.53
CA GLY A 269 18.33 12.66 -16.61
C GLY A 269 17.85 13.04 -18.02
N PHE A 270 16.55 13.23 -18.13
CA PHE A 270 15.79 13.29 -19.39
C PHE A 270 15.98 14.57 -20.25
N ASP A 271 17.08 15.30 -20.07
CA ASP A 271 17.29 16.63 -20.63
C ASP A 271 17.56 16.65 -22.15
N ASP A 272 18.08 15.55 -22.72
CA ASP A 272 18.46 15.43 -24.15
C ASP A 272 17.39 14.75 -25.03
N GLY A 273 16.22 14.49 -24.47
CA GLY A 273 15.06 13.98 -25.18
C GLY A 273 14.59 12.62 -24.67
N GLU A 274 13.28 12.52 -24.45
CA GLU A 274 12.61 11.32 -23.97
C GLU A 274 11.95 10.57 -25.13
N GLU A 275 12.00 9.24 -25.09
CA GLU A 275 11.10 8.41 -25.88
C GLU A 275 10.04 7.78 -24.99
N LYS A 276 8.76 8.03 -25.31
CA LYS A 276 7.62 7.41 -24.64
C LYS A 276 7.10 6.24 -25.46
N ILE A 277 7.04 5.07 -24.83
CA ILE A 277 6.76 3.79 -25.49
C ILE A 277 5.63 3.11 -24.76
N LEU A 278 4.64 2.63 -25.49
CA LEU A 278 3.62 1.75 -24.93
C LEU A 278 4.13 0.31 -24.97
N LEU A 279 4.17 -0.35 -23.81
CA LEU A 279 4.47 -1.76 -23.66
C LEU A 279 3.26 -2.50 -23.11
N ARG A 280 2.94 -3.64 -23.73
CA ARG A 280 1.98 -4.62 -23.21
C ARG A 280 2.70 -5.85 -22.63
N PRO A 281 2.02 -6.64 -21.79
CA PRO A 281 2.64 -7.81 -21.18
C PRO A 281 3.18 -8.79 -22.23
N GLY A 282 4.43 -9.22 -22.04
CA GLY A 282 5.19 -10.06 -22.96
C GLY A 282 5.94 -9.29 -24.06
N GLU A 283 5.70 -7.98 -24.20
CA GLU A 283 6.46 -7.14 -25.14
C GLU A 283 7.78 -6.65 -24.51
N SER A 284 8.79 -6.48 -25.36
CA SER A 284 10.08 -5.91 -24.98
C SER A 284 10.40 -4.67 -25.81
N HIS A 285 11.14 -3.74 -25.21
CA HIS A 285 11.79 -2.64 -25.91
C HIS A 285 13.30 -2.65 -25.64
N GLU A 286 14.08 -2.37 -26.68
CA GLU A 286 15.55 -2.35 -26.67
C GLU A 286 16.04 -0.98 -27.10
N PHE A 287 16.95 -0.39 -26.32
CA PHE A 287 17.58 0.88 -26.63
C PHE A 287 19.02 0.93 -26.12
N ILE A 288 19.80 1.86 -26.68
CA ILE A 288 21.17 2.12 -26.26
C ILE A 288 21.13 3.37 -25.37
N HIS A 289 21.63 3.24 -24.14
CA HIS A 289 21.77 4.35 -23.22
C HIS A 289 23.25 4.73 -23.11
N SER A 290 23.55 6.01 -23.28
CA SER A 290 24.88 6.56 -23.06
C SER A 290 25.01 7.04 -21.62
N TYR A 291 26.05 6.61 -20.91
CA TYR A 291 26.29 7.02 -19.54
C TYR A 291 27.64 7.71 -19.40
N THR A 292 27.75 8.54 -18.38
CA THR A 292 29.01 9.14 -17.95
C THR A 292 29.33 8.61 -16.56
N ASP A 293 30.43 7.86 -16.43
CA ASP A 293 30.93 7.45 -15.12
C ASP A 293 31.86 8.54 -14.58
N THR A 294 31.60 8.99 -13.35
CA THR A 294 32.43 9.96 -12.63
C THR A 294 32.92 9.41 -11.29
N SER A 295 32.74 8.12 -11.03
CA SER A 295 33.01 7.48 -9.75
C SER A 295 34.49 7.51 -9.36
N ASP A 296 35.40 7.62 -10.33
CA ASP A 296 36.84 7.75 -10.12
C ASP A 296 37.37 9.19 -10.29
N GLY A 297 36.48 10.15 -10.51
CA GLY A 297 36.82 11.56 -10.74
C GLY A 297 37.30 11.87 -12.17
N THR A 298 37.31 10.90 -13.08
CA THR A 298 37.47 11.11 -14.52
C THR A 298 36.10 11.09 -15.20
N TRP A 299 36.01 11.69 -16.39
CA TRP A 299 34.79 11.64 -17.20
C TRP A 299 35.00 10.57 -18.26
N GLU A 300 34.40 9.40 -18.05
CA GLU A 300 34.38 8.33 -19.05
C GLU A 300 32.97 8.19 -19.65
N GLU A 301 32.87 8.38 -20.96
CA GLU A 301 31.65 8.14 -21.72
C GLU A 301 31.58 6.67 -22.14
N GLY A 302 30.46 6.01 -21.80
CA GLY A 302 30.17 4.63 -22.19
C GLY A 302 28.77 4.51 -22.79
N SER A 303 28.47 3.33 -23.35
CA SER A 303 27.11 3.00 -23.79
C SER A 303 26.75 1.58 -23.38
N CYS A 304 25.56 1.37 -22.84
CA CYS A 304 25.02 0.06 -22.54
C CYS A 304 23.78 -0.25 -23.38
N HIS A 305 23.60 -1.53 -23.72
CA HIS A 305 22.38 -2.00 -24.37
C HIS A 305 21.40 -2.46 -23.29
N VAL A 306 20.24 -1.83 -23.26
CA VAL A 306 19.19 -2.09 -22.27
C VAL A 306 18.02 -2.75 -22.96
N LYS A 307 17.53 -3.85 -22.38
CA LYS A 307 16.28 -4.48 -22.76
C LYS A 307 15.30 -4.47 -21.60
N ALA A 308 14.13 -3.87 -21.80
CA ALA A 308 13.04 -3.86 -20.85
C ALA A 308 11.90 -4.75 -21.37
N THR A 309 11.43 -5.69 -20.55
CA THR A 309 10.31 -6.59 -20.89
C THR A 309 9.22 -6.48 -19.82
N LEU A 310 8.01 -6.11 -20.24
CA LEU A 310 6.88 -6.01 -19.33
C LEU A 310 6.32 -7.39 -19.04
N LEU A 311 6.24 -7.76 -17.76
CA LEU A 311 5.66 -9.00 -17.31
C LEU A 311 4.37 -8.73 -16.54
N TRP A 312 3.42 -9.66 -16.61
CA TRP A 312 2.40 -9.72 -15.56
C TRP A 312 3.12 -9.94 -14.24
N ALA A 313 2.72 -9.22 -13.18
CA ALA A 313 3.11 -9.64 -11.85
C ALA A 313 2.58 -11.08 -11.68
N GLU A 314 3.45 -12.05 -11.45
CA GLU A 314 3.00 -13.42 -11.21
C GLU A 314 2.03 -13.39 -10.02
N GLU A 315 0.88 -14.06 -10.17
CA GLU A 315 0.05 -14.40 -9.01
C GLU A 315 0.87 -15.39 -8.18
N GLU A 316 1.63 -14.90 -7.21
CA GLU A 316 2.19 -15.72 -6.13
C GLU A 316 1.09 -16.35 -5.28
#